data_AF-A0A382IPW9-F1
#
_entry.id   AF-A0A382IPW9-F1
#
_cell.length_a   1.000
_cell.length_b   1.000
_cell.length_c   1.000
_cell.angle_alpha   90.00
_cell.angle_beta   90.00
_cell.angle_gamma   90.00
#
_symmetry.space_group_name_H-M   'P 1'
#
loop_
_entity.id
_entity.type
_entity.pdbx_description
1 polymer ?
#
loop_
_entity_poly.entity_id
_entity_poly.type
_entity_poly.pdbx_seq_one_letter_code
_entity_poly.pdbx_strand_id
1 'polypeptide(L)' 'MGQFTYLFPALVFFVVFFATGKDFLLATASIMLVVSFQVIFEKLKKGEVERKLLLTWIALMVLGSATLLFRDPAFLQWK' A
#
# COMPACT_ATOMS: atom_id res chain seq x y z
N MET A 1 -8.05 -16.29 0.53
CA MET A 1 -6.77 -15.82 1.14
C MET A 1 -6.99 -15.61 2.63
N GLY A 2 -6.01 -15.94 3.48
CA GLY A 2 -6.14 -15.71 4.93
C GLY A 2 -6.26 -14.22 5.25
N GLN A 3 -7.10 -13.86 6.22
CA GLN A 3 -7.31 -12.46 6.65
C GLN A 3 -6.00 -11.74 7.00
N PHE A 4 -4.98 -12.47 7.44
CA PHE A 4 -3.64 -11.96 7.77
C PHE A 4 -2.94 -11.26 6.59
N THR A 5 -3.15 -11.71 5.35
CA THR A 5 -2.48 -11.11 4.18
C THR A 5 -3.03 -9.72 3.86
N TYR A 6 -4.23 -9.39 4.32
CA TYR A 6 -4.82 -8.05 4.15
C TYR A 6 -4.32 -7.05 5.19
N LEU A 7 -3.92 -7.51 6.37
CA LEU A 7 -3.43 -6.66 7.47
C LEU A 7 -1.93 -6.37 7.37
N PHE A 8 -1.19 -7.18 6.61
CA PHE A 8 0.26 -7.04 6.48
C PHE A 8 0.70 -5.67 5.95
N PRO A 9 0.11 -5.10 4.87
CA PRO A 9 0.51 -3.77 4.39
C PRO A 9 0.23 -2.66 5.40
N ALA A 10 -0.90 -2.75 6.12
CA ALA A 10 -1.25 -1.79 7.16
C ALA A 10 -0.26 -1.85 8.34
N LEU A 11 0.16 -3.05 8.73
CA LEU A 11 1.17 -3.22 9.78
C LEU A 11 2.51 -2.60 9.37
N VAL A 12 2.96 -2.80 8.13
CA VAL A 12 4.19 -2.16 7.64
C VAL A 12 4.04 -0.63 7.61
N PHE A 13 2.88 -0.12 7.18
CA PHE A 13 2.59 1.32 7.21
C PHE A 13 2.77 1.89 8.63
N PHE A 14 2.18 1.27 9.64
CA PHE A 14 2.30 1.73 11.03
C PHE A 14 3.75 1.66 11.54
N VAL A 15 4.46 0.57 11.24
CA VAL A 15 5.86 0.43 11.64
C VAL A 15 6.72 1.53 11.04
N VAL A 16 6.59 1.80 9.73
CA VAL A 16 7.36 2.85 9.06
C VAL A 16 6.95 4.24 9.56
N PHE A 17 5.64 4.48 9.72
CA PHE A 17 5.14 5.74 10.22
C PHE A 17 5.70 6.08 11.61
N PHE A 18 5.72 5.13 12.55
CA PHE A 18 6.30 5.36 13.88
C PHE A 18 7.82 5.41 13.85
N ALA A 19 8.48 4.55 13.06
CA ALA A 19 9.94 4.50 12.97
C ALA A 19 10.54 5.78 12.37
N THR A 20 9.84 6.43 11.44
CA THR A 20 10.34 7.66 10.79
C THR A 20 9.84 8.95 11.45
N GLY A 21 9.24 8.89 12.64
CA GLY A 21 8.81 10.09 13.35
C GLY A 21 7.54 10.73 12.79
N LYS A 22 6.60 9.89 12.32
CA LYS A 22 5.28 10.27 11.74
C LYS A 22 5.36 10.85 10.33
N ASP A 23 6.35 10.40 9.58
CA ASP A 23 6.56 10.87 8.20
C ASP A 23 5.62 10.14 7.23
N PHE A 24 4.56 10.85 6.82
CA PHE A 24 3.48 10.26 6.02
C PHE A 24 3.92 9.86 4.61
N LEU A 25 4.91 10.58 4.05
CA LEU A 25 5.43 10.30 2.71
C LEU A 25 6.14 8.95 2.68
N LEU A 26 7.00 8.69 3.65
CA LEU A 26 7.73 7.43 3.75
C LEU A 26 6.80 6.27 4.12
N ALA A 27 5.80 6.52 4.96
CA ALA A 27 4.75 5.54 5.25
C ALA A 27 3.94 5.19 3.98
N THR A 28 3.60 6.19 3.15
CA THR A 28 2.88 5.98 1.88
C THR A 28 3.74 5.22 0.87
N ALA A 29 5.01 5.59 0.70
CA ALA A 29 5.92 4.88 -0.19
C ALA A 29 6.11 3.41 0.23
N SER A 30 6.22 3.15 1.54
CA SER A 30 6.42 1.80 2.04
C SER A 30 5.19 0.90 1.83
N ILE A 31 3.97 1.38 2.10
CA ILE A 31 2.75 0.59 1.83
C ILE A 31 2.58 0.31 0.34
N MET A 32 2.86 1.28 -0.54
CA MET A 32 2.83 1.08 -2.00
C MET A 32 3.80 -0.03 -2.43
N LEU A 33 5.02 -0.05 -1.86
CA LEU A 33 6.04 -1.04 -2.16
C LEU A 33 5.60 -2.44 -1.70
N VAL A 34 5.07 -2.56 -0.48
CA VAL A 34 4.60 -3.83 0.08
C VAL A 34 3.42 -4.39 -0.73
N VAL A 35 2.42 -3.57 -1.05
CA VAL A 35 1.27 -4.05 -1.84
C VAL A 35 1.70 -4.44 -3.25
N SER A 36 2.62 -3.70 -3.87
CA SER A 36 3.19 -4.09 -5.16
C SER A 36 3.87 -5.45 -5.10
N PHE A 37 4.66 -5.70 -4.05
CA PHE A 37 5.28 -7.01 -3.83
C PHE A 37 4.24 -8.10 -3.60
N GLN A 38 3.17 -7.82 -2.84
CA GLN A 38 2.08 -8.76 -2.58
C GLN A 38 1.34 -9.16 -3.87
N VAL A 39 1.04 -8.19 -4.75
CA VAL A 39 0.42 -8.44 -6.06
C VAL A 39 1.30 -9.34 -6.92
N ILE A 40 2.61 -9.04 -6.98
CA ILE A 40 3.58 -9.84 -7.73
C ILE A 40 3.68 -11.25 -7.15
N PHE A 41 3.78 -11.37 -5.82
CA PHE A 41 3.86 -12.65 -5.13
C PHE A 41 2.61 -13.50 -5.35
N GLU A 42 1.43 -12.88 -5.29
CA GLU A 42 0.18 -13.56 -5.57
C GLU A 42 0.10 -14.03 -7.02
N LYS A 43 0.49 -13.18 -7.97
CA LYS A 43 0.57 -13.53 -9.39
C LYS A 43 1.49 -14.72 -9.63
N LEU A 44 2.65 -14.77 -8.98
CA LEU A 44 3.60 -15.87 -9.10
C LEU A 44 3.08 -17.17 -8.46
N LYS A 45 2.42 -17.08 -7.31
CA LYS A 45 1.99 -18.26 -6.54
C LYS A 45 0.71 -18.90 -7.07
N LYS A 46 -0.26 -18.08 -7.50
CA LYS A 46 -1.57 -18.56 -7.98
C LYS A 46 -1.70 -18.52 -9.51
N GLY A 47 -0.82 -17.83 -10.23
CA GLY A 47 -0.95 -17.58 -11.67
C GLY A 47 -1.94 -16.47 -12.02
N GLU A 48 -2.92 -16.21 -11.14
CA GLU A 48 -3.92 -15.16 -11.30
C GLU A 48 -3.96 -14.23 -10.08
N VAL A 49 -4.22 -12.94 -10.34
CA VAL A 49 -4.42 -11.93 -9.29
C VAL A 49 -5.91 -11.71 -9.13
N GLU A 50 -6.41 -11.75 -7.89
CA GLU A 50 -7.81 -11.44 -7.60
C GLU A 50 -8.16 -10.04 -8.11
N ARG A 51 -9.21 -9.89 -8.92
CA ARG A 51 -9.64 -8.59 -9.49
C ARG A 51 -9.77 -7.50 -8.42
N LYS A 52 -10.27 -7.86 -7.23
CA LYS A 52 -10.39 -6.93 -6.10
C LYS A 52 -9.02 -6.39 -5.69
N LEU A 53 -8.04 -7.26 -5.47
CA LEU A 53 -6.68 -6.90 -5.07
C LEU A 53 -5.98 -6.05 -6.14
N LEU A 54 -6.19 -6.37 -7.42
CA LEU A 54 -5.65 -5.60 -8.54
C LEU A 54 -6.24 -4.19 -8.59
N LEU A 55 -7.57 -4.05 -8.42
CA LEU A 55 -8.25 -2.76 -8.38
C LEU A 55 -7.78 -1.90 -7.20
N THR A 56 -7.68 -2.46 -5.99
CA THR A 56 -7.15 -1.71 -4.84
C THR A 56 -5.69 -1.34 -5.03
N TRP A 57 -4.87 -2.20 -5.65
CA TRP A 57 -3.49 -1.85 -5.95
C TRP A 57 -3.39 -0.69 -6.93
N ILE A 58 -4.16 -0.68 -8.03
CA ILE A 58 -4.18 0.44 -8.97
C ILE A 58 -4.62 1.73 -8.28
N ALA A 59 -5.71 1.69 -7.50
CA ALA A 59 -6.19 2.86 -6.77
C ALA A 59 -5.15 3.38 -5.78
N LEU A 60 -4.50 2.48 -5.02
CA LEU A 60 -3.42 2.83 -4.10
C LEU A 60 -2.22 3.42 -4.83
N MET A 61 -1.86 2.89 -6.01
CA MET A 61 -0.75 3.41 -6.79
C MET A 61 -1.06 4.82 -7.29
N VAL A 62 -2.26 5.07 -7.82
CA VAL A 62 -2.66 6.40 -8.32
C VAL A 62 -2.72 7.41 -7.17
N LEU A 63 -3.45 7.09 -6.10
CA LEU A 63 -3.62 7.99 -4.95
C LEU A 63 -2.30 8.18 -4.18
N GLY A 64 -1.55 7.11 -3.96
CA GLY A 64 -0.25 7.17 -3.29
C GLY A 64 0.80 7.94 -4.09
N SER A 65 0.82 7.79 -5.41
CA SER A 65 1.70 8.60 -6.27
C SER A 65 1.33 10.08 -6.19
N ALA A 66 0.03 10.41 -6.19
CA ALA A 66 -0.42 11.78 -5.99
C ALA A 66 0.03 12.33 -4.63
N THR A 67 -0.15 11.58 -3.54
CA THR A 67 0.36 11.94 -2.21
C THR A 67 1.86 12.23 -2.23
N LEU A 68 2.67 11.40 -2.89
CA LEU A 68 4.12 11.57 -2.94
C LEU A 68 4.54 12.78 -3.79
N LEU A 69 3.86 13.02 -4.91
CA LEU A 69 4.16 14.13 -5.82
C LEU A 69 3.75 15.48 -5.25
N PHE A 70 2.53 15.58 -4.71
CA PHE A 70 2.02 16.81 -4.10
C PHE A 70 2.48 17.01 -2.67
N ARG A 71 3.12 16.00 -2.07
CA ARG A 71 3.49 15.93 -0.66
C ARG A 71 2.33 16.22 0.30
N ASP A 72 1.12 15.92 -0.15
CA ASP A 72 -0.12 16.21 0.57
C ASP A 72 -0.77 14.89 1.04
N PRO A 73 -0.90 14.65 2.35
CA PRO A 73 -1.52 13.44 2.87
C PRO A 73 -3.01 13.31 2.53
N ALA A 74 -3.69 14.39 2.11
CA ALA A 74 -5.13 14.40 1.86
C ALA A 74 -5.61 13.37 0.83
N PHE A 75 -4.74 12.93 -0.09
CA PHE A 75 -5.10 11.94 -1.10
C PHE A 75 -5.25 10.51 -0.54
N LEU A 76 -4.54 10.17 0.55
CA LEU A 76 -4.70 8.91 1.28
C LEU A 76 -5.52 9.07 2.57
N GLN A 77 -5.43 10.21 3.24
CA GLN A 77 -6.27 10.55 4.39
C GLN A 77 -7.57 11.20 3.91
N TRP A 78 -8.52 10.36 3.54
CA TRP A 78 -9.89 10.79 3.29
C TRP A 78 -10.50 11.13 4.65
N LYS A 79 -10.86 12.40 4.82
CA LYS A 79 -11.31 12.96 6.09
C LYS A 79 -12.79 12.65 6.36
#